data_AF-D8Q5B1-F1
#
_entry.id   AF-D8Q5B1-F1
#
_cell.length_a   1.000
_cell.length_b   1.000
_cell.length_c   1.000
_cell.angle_alpha   90.00
_cell.angle_beta   90.00
_cell.angle_gamma   90.00
#
_symmetry.space_group_name_H-M   'P 1'
#
loop_
_entity.id
_entity.type
_entity.pdbx_description
1 polymer ?
#
loop_
_entity_poly.entity_id
_entity_poly.type
_entity_poly.pdbx_seq_one_letter_code
_entity_poly.pdbx_strand_id
1 'polypeptide(L)'
;PTVYEYAEHSYVGDAIMLSLKDGRKVPAKNHKFTLKNGLTVTYGQINGLAGDFYGTTEPISDGADARARVSRFQAAFDSLAEPRLRQPAEANDILAVLQAEVNAVNQSLQHHTDPSFAYSTLADVSVKLQLLTMVRPWHIPSYAGLARINWDHFGADAHAAYNAGHALALEAAAFGELDKAYALNAFADHYLEDSFSAGHLRTPRRNLHSTLNPFADLCAKHMHDEDCAIGLQVKNRAGDSWTCYGDKRALDEVAADNIHRTVAAVQASANEVYTAYKTGKVIPAEQYAAWEIAPTLESALGPQSLAPLFRYADASQKVIEVRTDIKNRHNPQYATKGWTYWSVHDAVEKSGWWNYPILQNGPAKVVPHTGLATVALSDAAVSRVYFQNPAGDVLESRQQDGLWASDHQKVCRAARFTPLACVHTEDGGEVRPVGRPSLYRSLTLEI
;
A
#
# COMPACT_ATOMS: atom_id res chain seq x y z
N PRO A 1 -0.61 -9.43 9.39
CA PRO A 1 0.25 -9.44 8.18
C PRO A 1 0.01 -8.16 7.38
N THR A 2 1.07 -7.48 6.95
CA THR A 2 0.99 -6.51 5.85
C THR A 2 0.41 -7.24 4.63
N VAL A 3 -0.62 -6.62 4.03
CA VAL A 3 -0.99 -6.93 2.66
C VAL A 3 -0.04 -6.09 1.83
N TYR A 4 0.45 -6.63 0.73
CA TYR A 4 1.31 -5.92 -0.19
C TYR A 4 0.49 -5.43 -1.39
N GLU A 5 0.68 -4.17 -1.78
CA GLU A 5 -0.15 -3.44 -2.73
C GLU A 5 0.39 -3.59 -4.16
N TYR A 6 0.39 -4.84 -4.63
CA TYR A 6 0.93 -5.25 -5.93
C TYR A 6 0.46 -4.36 -7.09
N ALA A 7 -0.82 -3.97 -7.11
CA ALA A 7 -1.38 -3.22 -8.23
C ALA A 7 -0.81 -1.78 -8.32
N GLU A 8 -0.45 -1.16 -7.19
CA GLU A 8 0.13 0.19 -7.18
C GLU A 8 1.56 0.14 -7.76
N HIS A 9 2.40 -0.78 -7.29
CA HIS A 9 3.74 -1.02 -7.83
C HIS A 9 3.71 -1.37 -9.31
N SER A 10 2.82 -2.30 -9.68
CA SER A 10 2.67 -2.70 -11.08
C SER A 10 2.23 -1.55 -11.96
N TYR A 11 1.35 -0.66 -11.47
CA TYR A 11 0.91 0.51 -12.21
C TYR A 11 2.06 1.49 -12.46
N VAL A 12 2.84 1.82 -11.43
CA VAL A 12 3.96 2.79 -11.54
C VAL A 12 5.01 2.29 -12.52
N GLY A 13 5.49 1.05 -12.36
CA GLY A 13 6.50 0.47 -13.24
C GLY A 13 6.04 0.36 -14.69
N ASP A 14 4.75 0.13 -14.94
CA ASP A 14 4.19 0.03 -16.30
C ASP A 14 3.86 1.39 -16.94
N ALA A 15 3.85 2.47 -16.14
CA ALA A 15 3.58 3.84 -16.60
C ALA A 15 4.78 4.52 -17.28
N ILE A 16 6.00 4.00 -17.08
CA ILE A 16 7.22 4.59 -17.66
C ILE A 16 7.42 4.20 -19.13
N MET A 17 8.36 4.90 -19.78
CA MET A 17 8.86 4.61 -21.11
C MET A 17 10.27 4.02 -21.04
N LEU A 18 10.48 2.87 -21.68
CA LEU A 18 11.78 2.23 -21.82
C LEU A 18 12.41 2.59 -23.15
N SER A 19 13.72 2.78 -23.16
CA SER A 19 14.50 2.97 -24.38
C SER A 19 15.16 1.64 -24.78
N LEU A 20 14.89 1.17 -25.99
CA LEU A 20 15.39 -0.12 -26.48
C LEU A 20 16.79 0.03 -27.09
N LYS A 21 17.44 -1.12 -27.36
CA LYS A 21 18.80 -1.16 -27.94
C LYS A 21 18.92 -0.39 -29.27
N ASP A 22 17.85 -0.34 -30.05
CA ASP A 22 17.75 0.38 -31.33
C ASP A 22 17.38 1.86 -31.18
N GLY A 23 17.22 2.35 -29.94
CA GLY A 23 16.87 3.73 -29.62
C GLY A 23 15.38 4.04 -29.63
N ARG A 24 14.50 3.10 -30.01
CA ARG A 24 13.06 3.30 -29.90
C ARG A 24 12.63 3.39 -28.45
N LYS A 25 11.64 4.23 -28.18
CA LYS A 25 10.96 4.29 -26.88
C LYS A 25 9.64 3.54 -26.92
N VAL A 26 9.38 2.71 -25.92
CA VAL A 26 8.14 1.95 -25.79
C VAL A 26 7.58 2.07 -24.37
N PRO A 27 6.26 2.10 -24.18
CA PRO A 27 5.67 1.97 -22.85
C PRO A 27 6.12 0.66 -22.19
N ALA A 28 6.51 0.71 -20.93
CA ALA A 28 7.02 -0.45 -20.19
C ALA A 28 6.01 -1.61 -20.16
N LYS A 29 4.71 -1.31 -20.03
CA LYS A 29 3.62 -2.30 -20.15
C LYS A 29 3.59 -3.09 -21.46
N ASN A 30 4.15 -2.53 -22.54
CA ASN A 30 4.18 -3.14 -23.86
C ASN A 30 5.50 -3.88 -24.14
N HIS A 31 6.45 -3.86 -23.21
CA HIS A 31 7.72 -4.54 -23.33
C HIS A 31 7.83 -5.64 -22.27
N LYS A 32 7.95 -6.88 -22.74
CA LYS A 32 8.06 -8.05 -21.85
C LYS A 32 9.51 -8.51 -21.78
N PHE A 33 10.00 -8.66 -20.56
CA PHE A 33 11.28 -9.30 -20.25
C PHE A 33 11.06 -10.81 -20.14
N THR A 34 11.99 -11.60 -20.69
CA THR A 34 12.07 -13.03 -20.42
C THR A 34 13.26 -13.28 -19.50
N LEU A 35 12.99 -13.65 -18.25
CA LEU A 35 14.01 -13.96 -17.25
C LEU A 35 14.67 -15.32 -17.55
N LYS A 36 15.79 -15.62 -16.89
CA LYS A 36 16.57 -16.85 -17.15
C LYS A 36 15.79 -18.14 -16.89
N ASN A 37 14.82 -18.11 -15.97
CA ASN A 37 13.91 -19.23 -15.73
C ASN A 37 12.74 -19.34 -16.72
N GLY A 38 12.68 -18.47 -17.74
CA GLY A 38 11.61 -18.44 -18.73
C GLY A 38 10.35 -17.68 -18.31
N LEU A 39 10.34 -17.04 -17.12
CA LEU A 39 9.26 -16.15 -16.73
C LEU A 39 9.20 -14.95 -17.67
N THR A 40 8.03 -14.67 -18.24
CA THR A 40 7.81 -13.52 -19.11
C THR A 40 6.92 -12.48 -18.41
N VAL A 41 7.49 -11.32 -18.08
CA VAL A 41 6.86 -10.28 -17.25
C VAL A 41 7.15 -8.87 -17.77
N THR A 42 6.27 -7.91 -17.46
CA THR A 42 6.54 -6.47 -17.71
C THR A 42 7.42 -5.88 -16.60
N TYR A 43 7.81 -4.62 -16.76
CA TYR A 43 8.54 -3.87 -15.73
C TYR A 43 7.73 -3.77 -14.44
N GLY A 44 6.48 -3.33 -14.53
CA GLY A 44 5.59 -3.22 -13.37
C GLY A 44 5.34 -4.56 -12.68
N GLN A 45 5.23 -5.65 -13.43
CA GLN A 45 5.09 -6.97 -12.82
C GLN A 45 6.32 -7.39 -12.01
N ILE A 46 7.53 -6.97 -12.41
CA ILE A 46 8.73 -7.18 -11.59
C ILE A 46 8.69 -6.28 -10.35
N ASN A 47 8.32 -5.00 -10.48
CA ASN A 47 8.18 -4.08 -9.34
C ASN A 47 7.25 -4.67 -8.28
N GLY A 48 6.05 -5.12 -8.66
CA GLY A 48 5.09 -5.68 -7.69
C GLY A 48 5.48 -7.06 -7.11
N LEU A 49 6.44 -7.77 -7.71
CA LEU A 49 6.90 -9.07 -7.22
C LEU A 49 8.12 -8.97 -6.29
N ALA A 50 8.93 -7.93 -6.46
CA ALA A 50 10.16 -7.70 -5.70
C ALA A 50 9.86 -7.40 -4.23
N GLY A 51 10.69 -7.90 -3.31
CA GLY A 51 10.59 -7.65 -1.86
C GLY A 51 9.42 -8.37 -1.16
N ASP A 52 8.23 -8.29 -1.74
CA ASP A 52 6.96 -8.76 -1.19
C ASP A 52 6.74 -10.26 -1.38
N PHE A 53 7.10 -10.75 -2.57
CA PHE A 53 6.90 -12.15 -2.98
C PHE A 53 8.22 -12.86 -3.22
N TYR A 54 9.29 -12.13 -3.51
CA TYR A 54 10.60 -12.67 -3.83
C TYR A 54 11.69 -11.90 -3.09
N GLY A 55 12.54 -12.65 -2.39
CA GLY A 55 13.57 -12.13 -1.50
C GLY A 55 14.29 -13.28 -0.79
N THR A 56 15.19 -12.96 0.14
CA THR A 56 15.92 -13.96 0.93
C THR A 56 15.74 -13.74 2.43
N THR A 57 16.25 -14.66 3.25
CA THR A 57 16.34 -14.47 4.70
C THR A 57 17.39 -13.43 5.13
N GLU A 58 18.18 -12.92 4.18
CA GLU A 58 19.18 -11.88 4.42
C GLU A 58 18.72 -10.56 3.83
N PRO A 59 18.21 -9.63 4.65
CA PRO A 59 17.85 -8.29 4.19
C PRO A 59 19.02 -7.58 3.52
N ILE A 60 18.70 -6.90 2.44
CA ILE A 60 19.66 -6.23 1.56
C ILE A 60 20.38 -5.13 2.33
N SER A 61 19.64 -4.28 3.05
CA SER A 61 20.15 -3.16 3.85
C SER A 61 21.15 -3.58 4.93
N ASP A 62 21.04 -4.80 5.44
CA ASP A 62 21.91 -5.36 6.49
C ASP A 62 23.32 -5.73 5.97
N GLY A 63 23.59 -5.59 4.67
CA GLY A 63 24.94 -5.76 4.13
C GLY A 63 25.91 -4.77 4.77
N ALA A 64 27.05 -5.27 5.24
CA ALA A 64 28.03 -4.48 6.00
C ALA A 64 28.66 -3.32 5.19
N ASP A 65 28.70 -3.46 3.87
CA ASP A 65 29.19 -2.46 2.93
C ASP A 65 28.39 -2.52 1.61
N ALA A 66 28.66 -1.59 0.69
CA ALA A 66 27.95 -1.50 -0.59
C ALA A 66 28.00 -2.81 -1.41
N ARG A 67 29.15 -3.52 -1.39
CA ARG A 67 29.32 -4.76 -2.14
C ARG A 67 28.52 -5.91 -1.54
N ALA A 68 28.47 -6.00 -0.21
CA ALA A 68 27.65 -6.97 0.50
C ALA A 68 26.15 -6.74 0.20
N ARG A 69 25.71 -5.48 0.18
CA ARG A 69 24.32 -5.12 -0.18
C ARG A 69 23.98 -5.50 -1.62
N VAL A 70 24.85 -5.18 -2.58
CA VAL A 70 24.70 -5.61 -3.99
C VAL A 70 24.60 -7.14 -4.10
N SER A 71 25.44 -7.87 -3.36
CA SER A 71 25.43 -9.34 -3.37
C SER A 71 24.11 -9.91 -2.83
N ARG A 72 23.57 -9.31 -1.76
CA ARG A 72 22.26 -9.69 -1.20
C ARG A 72 21.10 -9.32 -2.12
N PHE A 73 21.16 -8.15 -2.75
CA PHE A 73 20.18 -7.76 -3.76
C PHE A 73 20.15 -8.76 -4.91
N GLN A 74 21.32 -9.15 -5.46
CA GLN A 74 21.40 -10.17 -6.52
C GLN A 74 20.78 -11.49 -6.05
N ALA A 75 21.06 -11.94 -4.83
CA ALA A 75 20.47 -13.16 -4.29
C ALA A 75 18.94 -13.07 -4.15
N ALA A 76 18.41 -11.90 -3.78
CA ALA A 76 16.97 -11.64 -3.73
C ALA A 76 16.34 -11.70 -5.13
N PHE A 77 16.93 -11.00 -6.11
CA PHE A 77 16.50 -11.04 -7.52
C PHE A 77 16.55 -12.47 -8.09
N ASP A 78 17.58 -13.25 -7.76
CA ASP A 78 17.74 -14.64 -8.20
C ASP A 78 16.67 -15.59 -7.62
N SER A 79 15.94 -15.19 -6.57
CA SER A 79 14.78 -15.94 -6.10
C SER A 79 13.60 -15.85 -7.09
N LEU A 80 13.50 -14.74 -7.84
CA LEU A 80 12.52 -14.51 -8.90
C LEU A 80 13.03 -14.99 -10.28
N ALA A 81 14.29 -14.70 -10.63
CA ALA A 81 14.75 -14.72 -12.02
C ALA A 81 15.51 -16.00 -12.45
N GLU A 82 16.15 -16.72 -11.51
CA GLU A 82 16.97 -17.89 -11.83
C GLU A 82 16.13 -19.20 -11.87
N PRO A 83 16.52 -20.20 -12.69
CA PRO A 83 15.83 -21.49 -12.75
C PRO A 83 15.82 -22.18 -11.38
N ARG A 84 14.62 -22.53 -10.91
CA ARG A 84 14.39 -23.23 -9.64
C ARG A 84 13.22 -24.18 -9.79
N LEU A 85 13.13 -25.18 -8.90
CA LEU A 85 12.14 -26.27 -9.00
C LEU A 85 10.69 -25.80 -9.23
N ARG A 86 10.29 -24.67 -8.65
CA ARG A 86 8.93 -24.12 -8.73
C ARG A 86 8.79 -22.95 -9.70
N GLN A 87 9.89 -22.45 -10.25
CA GLN A 87 9.88 -21.31 -11.18
C GLN A 87 9.87 -21.81 -12.63
N PRO A 88 9.15 -21.14 -13.55
CA PRO A 88 8.41 -19.88 -13.37
C PRO A 88 6.93 -20.06 -12.96
N ALA A 89 6.48 -21.30 -12.70
CA ALA A 89 5.07 -21.61 -12.43
C ALA A 89 4.53 -20.89 -11.18
N GLU A 90 5.29 -20.86 -10.09
CA GLU A 90 4.90 -20.18 -8.85
C GLU A 90 4.66 -18.68 -9.06
N ALA A 91 5.53 -18.00 -9.82
CA ALA A 91 5.34 -16.58 -10.14
C ALA A 91 4.05 -16.35 -10.93
N ASN A 92 3.75 -17.20 -11.91
CA ASN A 92 2.51 -17.12 -12.67
C ASN A 92 1.27 -17.35 -11.79
N ASP A 93 1.33 -18.30 -10.86
CA ASP A 93 0.23 -18.57 -9.93
C ASP A 93 -0.01 -17.38 -8.98
N ILE A 94 1.08 -16.76 -8.48
CA ILE A 94 1.00 -15.54 -7.66
C ILE A 94 0.36 -14.39 -8.46
N LEU A 95 0.86 -14.12 -9.68
CA LEU A 95 0.30 -13.10 -10.56
C LEU A 95 -1.19 -13.34 -10.85
N ALA A 96 -1.61 -14.60 -11.05
CA ALA A 96 -3.00 -14.94 -11.25
C ALA A 96 -3.89 -14.64 -10.03
N VAL A 97 -3.37 -14.84 -8.80
CA VAL A 97 -4.07 -14.46 -7.57
C VAL A 97 -4.20 -12.93 -7.46
N LEU A 98 -3.13 -12.19 -7.78
CA LEU A 98 -3.05 -10.73 -7.66
C LEU A 98 -3.85 -10.01 -8.76
N GLN A 99 -4.20 -10.70 -9.86
CA GLN A 99 -5.01 -10.12 -10.94
C GLN A 99 -6.38 -9.62 -10.45
N ALA A 100 -6.94 -10.21 -9.38
CA ALA A 100 -8.19 -9.74 -8.78
C ALA A 100 -8.06 -8.31 -8.21
N GLU A 101 -6.92 -8.00 -7.58
CA GLU A 101 -6.60 -6.66 -7.09
C GLU A 101 -6.45 -5.69 -8.26
N VAL A 102 -5.62 -6.03 -9.25
CA VAL A 102 -5.39 -5.22 -10.45
C VAL A 102 -6.70 -4.89 -11.17
N ASN A 103 -7.60 -5.86 -11.31
CA ASN A 103 -8.89 -5.65 -11.97
C ASN A 103 -9.77 -4.67 -11.18
N ALA A 104 -9.80 -4.77 -9.85
CA ALA A 104 -10.59 -3.89 -9.01
C ALA A 104 -10.07 -2.45 -9.04
N VAL A 105 -8.75 -2.27 -8.97
CA VAL A 105 -8.11 -0.95 -9.11
C VAL A 105 -8.38 -0.33 -10.48
N ASN A 106 -8.16 -1.09 -11.57
CA ASN A 106 -8.44 -0.61 -12.92
C ASN A 106 -9.91 -0.24 -13.12
N GLN A 107 -10.84 -1.01 -12.55
CA GLN A 107 -12.26 -0.69 -12.57
C GLN A 107 -12.54 0.62 -11.83
N SER A 108 -11.94 0.83 -10.65
CA SER A 108 -12.07 2.08 -9.89
C SER A 108 -11.59 3.28 -10.70
N LEU A 109 -10.42 3.18 -11.33
CA LEU A 109 -9.86 4.24 -12.17
C LEU A 109 -10.75 4.54 -13.39
N GLN A 110 -11.28 3.50 -14.05
CA GLN A 110 -12.19 3.66 -15.21
C GLN A 110 -13.51 4.35 -14.84
N HIS A 111 -13.98 4.19 -13.60
CA HIS A 111 -15.21 4.81 -13.11
C HIS A 111 -14.97 6.14 -12.37
N HIS A 112 -13.74 6.65 -12.36
CA HIS A 112 -13.37 7.86 -11.60
C HIS A 112 -13.77 7.76 -10.11
N THR A 113 -13.51 6.59 -9.52
CA THR A 113 -13.68 6.35 -8.08
C THR A 113 -12.33 6.04 -7.46
N ASP A 114 -12.12 6.48 -6.22
CA ASP A 114 -10.87 6.26 -5.48
C ASP A 114 -10.60 4.75 -5.28
N PRO A 115 -9.45 4.21 -5.75
CA PRO A 115 -9.07 2.82 -5.55
C PRO A 115 -9.01 2.39 -4.07
N SER A 116 -8.77 3.30 -3.13
CA SER A 116 -8.83 3.01 -1.69
C SER A 116 -10.16 2.41 -1.25
N PHE A 117 -11.25 2.77 -1.92
CA PHE A 117 -12.55 2.14 -1.73
C PHE A 117 -12.52 0.67 -2.16
N ALA A 118 -12.02 0.36 -3.35
CA ALA A 118 -11.91 -1.02 -3.83
C ALA A 118 -11.08 -1.87 -2.87
N TYR A 119 -9.91 -1.39 -2.45
CA TYR A 119 -9.07 -2.05 -1.44
C TYR A 119 -9.81 -2.38 -0.15
N SER A 120 -10.70 -1.49 0.31
CA SER A 120 -11.47 -1.71 1.54
C SER A 120 -12.51 -2.85 1.44
N THR A 121 -12.84 -3.28 0.22
CA THR A 121 -13.86 -4.29 -0.10
C THR A 121 -13.30 -5.59 -0.65
N LEU A 122 -12.05 -5.60 -1.10
CA LEU A 122 -11.39 -6.77 -1.67
C LEU A 122 -11.30 -7.90 -0.64
N ALA A 123 -11.44 -9.13 -1.14
CA ALA A 123 -11.24 -10.32 -0.32
C ALA A 123 -9.76 -10.50 -0.01
N ASP A 124 -9.44 -10.83 1.25
CA ASP A 124 -8.07 -11.14 1.64
C ASP A 124 -7.57 -12.42 0.95
N VAL A 125 -6.45 -12.31 0.24
CA VAL A 125 -5.78 -13.39 -0.48
C VAL A 125 -4.52 -13.90 0.23
N SER A 126 -4.18 -13.36 1.41
CA SER A 126 -2.95 -13.69 2.15
C SER A 126 -2.76 -15.19 2.39
N VAL A 127 -3.85 -15.91 2.70
CA VAL A 127 -3.79 -17.38 2.90
C VAL A 127 -3.41 -18.10 1.61
N LYS A 128 -3.95 -17.67 0.45
CA LYS A 128 -3.61 -18.27 -0.85
C LYS A 128 -2.13 -18.01 -1.18
N LEU A 129 -1.67 -16.79 -0.99
CA LEU A 129 -0.28 -16.39 -1.22
C LEU A 129 0.69 -17.13 -0.30
N GLN A 130 0.31 -17.33 0.97
CA GLN A 130 1.08 -18.15 1.89
C GLN A 130 1.17 -19.60 1.43
N LEU A 131 0.06 -20.23 1.02
CA LEU A 131 0.05 -21.60 0.54
C LEU A 131 0.92 -21.78 -0.71
N LEU A 132 0.93 -20.81 -1.63
CA LEU A 132 1.77 -20.85 -2.83
C LEU A 132 3.27 -20.81 -2.51
N THR A 133 3.66 -20.23 -1.38
CA THR A 133 5.07 -19.92 -1.05
C THR A 133 5.60 -20.70 0.16
N MET A 134 4.76 -21.42 0.92
CA MET A 134 5.15 -22.04 2.20
C MET A 134 6.16 -23.19 2.10
N VAL A 135 6.30 -23.82 0.93
CA VAL A 135 7.20 -24.96 0.72
C VAL A 135 8.53 -24.58 0.07
N ARG A 136 8.87 -23.29 0.08
CA ARG A 136 10.17 -22.79 -0.42
C ARG A 136 11.33 -23.28 0.46
N PRO A 137 12.55 -23.38 -0.08
CA PRO A 137 13.75 -23.64 0.71
C PRO A 137 13.92 -22.61 1.84
N TRP A 138 14.54 -22.99 2.95
CA TRP A 138 14.63 -22.17 4.17
C TRP A 138 15.22 -20.75 3.98
N HIS A 139 16.10 -20.56 2.99
CA HIS A 139 16.75 -19.27 2.69
C HIS A 139 15.92 -18.37 1.76
N ILE A 140 14.79 -18.86 1.25
CA ILE A 140 13.80 -18.09 0.46
C ILE A 140 12.50 -18.11 1.26
N PRO A 141 12.18 -17.03 2.00
CA PRO A 141 11.03 -17.03 2.87
C PRO A 141 9.72 -17.17 2.08
N SER A 142 8.70 -17.72 2.76
CA SER A 142 7.31 -17.65 2.30
C SER A 142 6.77 -16.21 2.36
N TYR A 143 5.59 -15.94 1.83
CA TYR A 143 4.90 -14.64 1.89
C TYR A 143 4.88 -14.05 3.32
N ALA A 144 4.40 -14.80 4.30
CA ALA A 144 4.41 -14.37 5.70
C ALA A 144 5.83 -14.33 6.31
N GLY A 145 6.78 -15.06 5.72
CA GLY A 145 8.18 -15.02 6.11
C GLY A 145 8.84 -13.70 5.70
N LEU A 146 8.64 -13.27 4.45
CA LEU A 146 9.13 -11.99 3.94
C LEU A 146 8.54 -10.84 4.74
N ALA A 147 7.22 -10.82 4.95
CA ALA A 147 6.54 -9.79 5.75
C ALA A 147 7.08 -9.64 7.19
N ARG A 148 7.76 -10.65 7.73
CA ARG A 148 8.38 -10.56 9.05
C ARG A 148 9.73 -9.85 9.02
N ILE A 149 10.50 -9.92 7.94
CA ILE A 149 11.87 -9.37 7.86
C ILE A 149 11.99 -8.26 6.80
N ASN A 150 10.88 -7.58 6.52
CA ASN A 150 10.72 -6.63 5.42
C ASN A 150 11.15 -5.19 5.76
N TRP A 151 12.16 -4.97 6.62
CA TRP A 151 12.62 -3.60 6.86
C TRP A 151 13.29 -2.95 5.66
N ASP A 152 13.71 -3.73 4.65
CA ASP A 152 14.18 -3.21 3.35
C ASP A 152 13.15 -2.33 2.62
N HIS A 153 11.88 -2.29 3.05
CA HIS A 153 10.86 -1.40 2.49
C HIS A 153 10.79 -0.04 3.20
N PHE A 154 11.50 0.15 4.31
CA PHE A 154 11.26 1.29 5.20
C PHE A 154 12.44 2.25 5.26
N GLY A 155 12.14 3.55 5.15
CA GLY A 155 13.08 4.64 5.40
C GLY A 155 14.47 4.45 4.77
N ALA A 156 15.51 4.56 5.59
CA ALA A 156 16.90 4.46 5.13
C ALA A 156 17.28 3.06 4.60
N ASP A 157 16.55 2.02 4.99
CA ASP A 157 16.80 0.65 4.53
C ASP A 157 16.30 0.46 3.10
N ALA A 158 15.15 1.04 2.75
CA ALA A 158 14.68 1.13 1.36
C ALA A 158 15.65 1.89 0.47
N HIS A 159 16.20 3.00 0.96
CA HIS A 159 17.23 3.73 0.22
C HIS A 159 18.46 2.84 -0.03
N ALA A 160 18.89 2.05 0.96
CA ALA A 160 20.02 1.14 0.82
C ALA A 160 19.73 -0.01 -0.15
N ALA A 161 18.51 -0.57 -0.13
CA ALA A 161 18.08 -1.64 -1.01
C ALA A 161 17.98 -1.17 -2.47
N TYR A 162 17.32 -0.03 -2.71
CA TYR A 162 17.28 0.61 -4.04
C TYR A 162 18.69 0.90 -4.55
N ASN A 163 19.54 1.55 -3.75
CA ASN A 163 20.89 1.92 -4.20
C ASN A 163 21.73 0.70 -4.60
N ALA A 164 21.60 -0.41 -3.86
CA ALA A 164 22.29 -1.65 -4.19
C ALA A 164 21.78 -2.25 -5.50
N GLY A 165 20.46 -2.29 -5.70
CA GLY A 165 19.87 -2.82 -6.92
C GLY A 165 20.13 -1.97 -8.15
N HIS A 166 19.98 -0.66 -8.03
CA HIS A 166 20.23 0.29 -9.10
C HIS A 166 21.71 0.28 -9.51
N ALA A 167 22.65 0.23 -8.56
CA ALA A 167 24.08 0.09 -8.86
C ALA A 167 24.37 -1.15 -9.73
N LEU A 168 23.80 -2.29 -9.35
CA LEU A 168 23.95 -3.54 -10.09
C LEU A 168 23.29 -3.48 -11.49
N ALA A 169 22.15 -2.80 -11.61
CA ALA A 169 21.49 -2.55 -12.89
C ALA A 169 22.37 -1.67 -13.81
N LEU A 170 22.96 -0.59 -13.29
CA LEU A 170 23.89 0.27 -14.03
C LEU A 170 25.13 -0.51 -14.49
N GLU A 171 25.69 -1.37 -13.65
CA GLU A 171 26.81 -2.25 -14.03
C GLU A 171 26.41 -3.18 -15.17
N ALA A 172 25.29 -3.91 -15.05
CA ALA A 172 24.79 -4.79 -16.11
C ALA A 172 24.55 -4.02 -17.42
N ALA A 173 24.01 -2.79 -17.34
CA ALA A 173 23.81 -1.94 -18.49
C ALA A 173 25.14 -1.55 -19.14
N ALA A 174 26.12 -1.09 -18.36
CA ALA A 174 27.45 -0.72 -18.84
C ALA A 174 28.19 -1.88 -19.53
N PHE A 175 27.90 -3.13 -19.14
CA PHE A 175 28.38 -4.34 -19.81
C PHE A 175 27.60 -4.73 -21.08
N GLY A 176 26.57 -3.97 -21.46
CA GLY A 176 25.75 -4.21 -22.65
C GLY A 176 24.52 -5.10 -22.44
N GLU A 177 24.21 -5.48 -21.20
CA GLU A 177 23.10 -6.39 -20.86
C GLU A 177 21.78 -5.64 -20.60
N LEU A 178 21.32 -4.80 -21.53
CA LEU A 178 20.19 -3.87 -21.30
C LEU A 178 18.91 -4.50 -20.73
N ASP A 179 18.45 -5.63 -21.26
CA ASP A 179 17.19 -6.24 -20.80
C ASP A 179 17.30 -6.78 -19.37
N LYS A 180 18.46 -7.36 -19.02
CA LYS A 180 18.76 -7.78 -17.65
C LYS A 180 18.90 -6.57 -16.73
N ALA A 181 19.56 -5.51 -17.20
CA ALA A 181 19.70 -4.27 -16.45
C ALA A 181 18.34 -3.66 -16.11
N TYR A 182 17.40 -3.62 -17.06
CA TYR A 182 16.04 -3.18 -16.77
C TYR A 182 15.29 -4.10 -15.82
N ALA A 183 15.45 -5.43 -15.93
CA ALA A 183 14.82 -6.35 -14.98
C ALA A 183 15.38 -6.20 -13.55
N LEU A 184 16.69 -6.01 -13.40
CA LEU A 184 17.33 -5.67 -12.11
C LEU A 184 16.82 -4.33 -11.58
N ASN A 185 16.72 -3.33 -12.46
CA ASN A 185 16.26 -2.00 -12.08
C ASN A 185 14.79 -2.00 -11.65
N ALA A 186 13.93 -2.74 -12.32
CA ALA A 186 12.54 -2.92 -11.92
C ALA A 186 12.43 -3.52 -10.52
N PHE A 187 13.25 -4.54 -10.23
CA PHE A 187 13.31 -5.11 -8.88
C PHE A 187 13.83 -4.11 -7.84
N ALA A 188 14.72 -3.20 -8.23
CA ALA A 188 15.24 -2.14 -7.35
C ALA A 188 14.22 -1.02 -7.13
N ASP A 189 13.51 -0.63 -8.19
CA ASP A 189 12.53 0.46 -8.19
C ASP A 189 11.35 0.16 -7.28
N HIS A 190 11.07 -1.09 -6.96
CA HIS A 190 10.15 -1.45 -5.87
C HIS A 190 10.48 -0.67 -4.56
N TYR A 191 11.74 -0.71 -4.13
CA TYR A 191 12.18 0.00 -2.91
C TYR A 191 12.23 1.52 -3.10
N LEU A 192 12.37 2.00 -4.35
CA LEU A 192 12.22 3.42 -4.67
C LEU A 192 10.75 3.84 -4.53
N GLU A 193 9.81 3.03 -4.99
CA GLU A 193 8.37 3.26 -4.90
C GLU A 193 7.91 3.31 -3.44
N ASP A 194 8.43 2.43 -2.58
CA ASP A 194 8.21 2.48 -1.13
C ASP A 194 8.62 3.84 -0.54
N SER A 195 9.65 4.49 -1.10
CA SER A 195 10.09 5.83 -0.68
C SER A 195 9.09 6.94 -1.08
N PHE A 196 8.02 6.62 -1.79
CA PHE A 196 6.89 7.53 -2.06
C PHE A 196 5.61 7.12 -1.31
N SER A 197 5.73 6.25 -0.31
CA SER A 197 4.61 5.82 0.51
C SER A 197 4.83 6.24 1.97
N ALA A 198 3.92 7.06 2.49
CA ALA A 198 4.08 7.71 3.80
C ALA A 198 4.36 6.74 4.97
N GLY A 199 3.69 5.60 4.99
CA GLY A 199 3.89 4.57 6.01
C GLY A 199 5.28 3.94 5.97
N HIS A 200 5.86 3.80 4.78
CA HIS A 200 7.22 3.29 4.58
C HIS A 200 8.30 4.31 4.97
N LEU A 201 8.01 5.61 4.86
CA LEU A 201 8.96 6.67 5.23
C LEU A 201 9.20 6.79 6.74
N ARG A 202 8.15 6.67 7.57
CA ARG A 202 8.19 7.05 8.98
C ARG A 202 8.10 5.89 9.97
N THR A 203 7.53 4.75 9.57
CA THR A 203 7.34 3.61 10.48
C THR A 203 8.69 3.07 10.96
N PRO A 204 8.96 2.99 12.28
CA PRO A 204 10.22 2.49 12.82
C PRO A 204 10.29 0.95 12.76
N ARG A 205 10.25 0.40 11.54
CA ARG A 205 10.02 -1.03 11.26
C ARG A 205 11.02 -1.96 11.94
N ARG A 206 12.31 -1.61 11.93
CA ARG A 206 13.37 -2.40 12.58
C ARG A 206 13.12 -2.62 14.07
N ASN A 207 12.68 -1.57 14.77
CA ASN A 207 12.42 -1.63 16.21
C ASN A 207 11.04 -2.18 16.55
N LEU A 208 10.07 -2.01 15.65
CA LEU A 208 8.77 -2.65 15.73
C LEU A 208 8.78 -4.06 15.14
N HIS A 209 9.95 -4.63 14.87
CA HIS A 209 10.12 -6.03 14.57
C HIS A 209 10.49 -6.82 15.83
N SER A 210 9.78 -7.91 16.09
CA SER A 210 10.18 -8.86 17.12
C SER A 210 9.74 -10.28 16.75
N THR A 211 10.71 -11.19 16.61
CA THR A 211 10.43 -12.61 16.39
C THR A 211 9.66 -13.25 17.54
N LEU A 212 9.69 -12.65 18.73
CA LEU A 212 9.05 -13.15 19.97
C LEU A 212 7.73 -12.43 20.29
N ASN A 213 7.41 -11.31 19.62
CA ASN A 213 6.19 -10.56 19.90
C ASN A 213 5.46 -10.17 18.60
N PRO A 214 4.47 -10.95 18.15
CA PRO A 214 3.74 -10.67 16.91
C PRO A 214 2.94 -9.37 16.95
N PHE A 215 2.63 -8.83 18.14
CA PHE A 215 1.95 -7.54 18.26
C PHE A 215 2.85 -6.36 17.87
N ALA A 216 4.18 -6.52 17.90
CA ALA A 216 5.09 -5.48 17.43
C ALA A 216 4.92 -5.24 15.92
N ASP A 217 4.88 -6.32 15.12
CA ASP A 217 4.67 -6.22 13.68
C ASP A 217 3.26 -5.68 13.35
N LEU A 218 2.24 -6.03 14.15
CA LEU A 218 0.89 -5.46 14.00
C LEU A 218 0.86 -3.96 14.33
N CYS A 219 1.61 -3.53 15.34
CA CYS A 219 1.76 -2.12 15.67
C CYS A 219 2.49 -1.33 14.57
N ALA A 220 3.52 -1.92 13.94
CA ALA A 220 4.15 -1.34 12.76
C ALA A 220 3.12 -1.15 11.64
N LYS A 221 2.30 -2.18 11.38
CA LYS A 221 1.22 -2.12 10.40
C LYS A 221 0.20 -1.00 10.71
N HIS A 222 -0.18 -0.83 11.98
CA HIS A 222 -1.12 0.22 12.37
C HIS A 222 -0.58 1.62 12.06
N MET A 223 0.68 1.90 12.39
CA MET A 223 1.29 3.18 12.05
C MET A 223 1.43 3.36 10.54
N HIS A 224 1.90 2.32 9.86
CA HIS A 224 2.02 2.29 8.41
C HIS A 224 0.71 2.69 7.71
N ASP A 225 -0.38 1.99 8.03
CA ASP A 225 -1.69 2.24 7.42
C ASP A 225 -2.24 3.64 7.79
N GLU A 226 -1.99 4.13 9.01
CA GLU A 226 -2.38 5.48 9.43
C GLU A 226 -1.68 6.56 8.60
N ASP A 227 -0.37 6.44 8.44
CA ASP A 227 0.46 7.39 7.71
C ASP A 227 0.15 7.34 6.20
N CYS A 228 0.02 6.16 5.60
CA CYS A 228 -0.37 6.00 4.19
C CYS A 228 -1.74 6.63 3.88
N ALA A 229 -2.71 6.40 4.77
CA ALA A 229 -4.06 6.89 4.54
C ALA A 229 -4.20 8.40 4.77
N ILE A 230 -3.58 8.97 5.80
CA ILE A 230 -3.74 10.40 6.12
C ILE A 230 -2.76 11.27 5.33
N GLY A 231 -1.58 10.74 5.05
CA GLY A 231 -0.49 11.39 4.34
C GLY A 231 0.42 12.24 5.23
N LEU A 232 1.62 12.50 4.72
CA LEU A 232 2.66 13.32 5.35
C LEU A 232 3.01 14.51 4.45
N GLN A 233 3.28 15.68 5.03
CA GLN A 233 3.86 16.79 4.30
C GLN A 233 5.35 16.53 4.07
N VAL A 234 5.75 16.31 2.83
CA VAL A 234 7.13 15.97 2.47
C VAL A 234 7.74 16.99 1.53
N LYS A 235 9.06 16.92 1.37
CA LYS A 235 9.83 17.72 0.42
C LYS A 235 10.91 16.90 -0.27
N ASN A 236 11.20 17.21 -1.53
CA ASN A 236 12.40 16.70 -2.21
C ASN A 236 13.63 17.58 -1.94
N ARG A 237 14.79 17.21 -2.50
CA ARG A 237 16.05 17.98 -2.37
C ARG A 237 16.00 19.36 -3.04
N ALA A 238 15.17 19.52 -4.06
CA ALA A 238 14.92 20.81 -4.71
C ALA A 238 14.04 21.75 -3.87
N GLY A 239 13.41 21.25 -2.80
CA GLY A 239 12.54 22.02 -1.91
C GLY A 239 11.06 22.02 -2.30
N ASP A 240 10.67 21.34 -3.38
CA ASP A 240 9.26 21.15 -3.73
C ASP A 240 8.55 20.41 -2.60
N SER A 241 7.33 20.82 -2.27
CA SER A 241 6.57 20.26 -1.16
C SER A 241 5.22 19.72 -1.62
N TRP A 242 4.81 18.56 -1.12
CA TRP A 242 3.51 17.96 -1.41
C TRP A 242 3.04 17.06 -0.25
N THR A 243 1.82 16.53 -0.35
CA THR A 243 1.32 15.51 0.57
C THR A 243 1.62 14.13 0.00
N CYS A 244 2.48 13.39 0.66
CA CYS A 244 2.78 11.99 0.35
C CYS A 244 1.74 11.11 1.03
N TYR A 245 0.88 10.47 0.23
CA TYR A 245 0.04 9.37 0.68
C TYR A 245 0.81 8.06 0.49
N GLY A 246 0.17 6.90 0.60
CA GLY A 246 0.85 5.64 0.40
C GLY A 246 -0.10 4.50 0.12
N ASP A 247 0.36 3.31 0.44
CA ASP A 247 -0.30 2.02 0.20
C ASP A 247 -1.82 2.08 0.36
N LYS A 248 -2.51 1.59 -0.67
CA LYS A 248 -3.98 1.58 -0.84
C LYS A 248 -4.61 2.95 -1.09
N ARG A 249 -3.82 4.01 -1.10
CA ARG A 249 -4.25 5.39 -1.36
C ARG A 249 -3.37 6.06 -2.41
N ALA A 250 -2.36 5.38 -2.95
CA ALA A 250 -1.39 5.99 -3.86
C ALA A 250 -2.03 6.36 -5.21
N LEU A 251 -3.09 5.63 -5.60
CA LEU A 251 -3.83 5.84 -6.85
C LEU A 251 -5.16 6.60 -6.67
N ASP A 252 -5.47 7.10 -5.47
CA ASP A 252 -6.62 7.97 -5.24
C ASP A 252 -6.41 9.34 -5.93
N GLU A 253 -7.50 10.04 -6.26
CA GLU A 253 -7.42 11.34 -6.93
C GLU A 253 -6.59 12.35 -6.12
N VAL A 254 -6.73 12.32 -4.79
CA VAL A 254 -5.99 13.19 -3.87
C VAL A 254 -4.47 12.96 -3.92
N ALA A 255 -4.03 11.77 -4.33
CA ALA A 255 -2.62 11.38 -4.41
C ALA A 255 -1.99 11.63 -5.79
N ALA A 256 -2.71 12.29 -6.71
CA ALA A 256 -2.26 12.52 -8.09
C ALA A 256 -0.87 13.19 -8.21
N ASP A 257 -0.54 14.14 -7.33
CA ASP A 257 0.81 14.76 -7.34
C ASP A 257 1.88 13.78 -6.85
N ASN A 258 1.58 12.99 -5.80
CA ASN A 258 2.51 12.00 -5.27
C ASN A 258 2.84 10.93 -6.32
N ILE A 259 1.82 10.32 -6.94
CA ILE A 259 2.02 9.27 -7.95
C ILE A 259 2.74 9.78 -9.21
N HIS A 260 2.47 11.02 -9.63
CA HIS A 260 3.20 11.64 -10.74
C HIS A 260 4.70 11.76 -10.43
N ARG A 261 5.05 12.14 -9.19
CA ARG A 261 6.44 12.20 -8.75
C ARG A 261 7.08 10.82 -8.65
N THR A 262 6.35 9.81 -8.16
CA THR A 262 6.81 8.42 -8.14
C THR A 262 7.17 7.94 -9.54
N VAL A 263 6.25 8.10 -10.51
CA VAL A 263 6.47 7.72 -11.91
C VAL A 263 7.65 8.49 -12.52
N ALA A 264 7.81 9.78 -12.19
CA ALA A 264 8.95 10.56 -12.66
C ALA A 264 10.29 10.06 -12.09
N ALA A 265 10.34 9.63 -10.84
CA ALA A 265 11.54 9.07 -10.21
C ALA A 265 11.92 7.70 -10.81
N VAL A 266 10.95 6.80 -10.97
CA VAL A 266 11.14 5.49 -11.64
C VAL A 266 11.57 5.69 -13.10
N GLN A 267 10.98 6.67 -13.79
CA GLN A 267 11.40 7.03 -15.15
C GLN A 267 12.85 7.56 -15.19
N ALA A 268 13.27 8.35 -14.21
CA ALA A 268 14.64 8.84 -14.09
C ALA A 268 15.62 7.68 -13.87
N SER A 269 15.30 6.77 -12.95
CA SER A 269 16.04 5.51 -12.71
C SER A 269 16.23 4.70 -14.01
N ALA A 270 15.15 4.43 -14.75
CA ALA A 270 15.24 3.70 -16.02
C ALA A 270 16.03 4.46 -17.13
N ASN A 271 16.04 5.80 -17.11
CA ASN A 271 16.85 6.59 -18.04
C ASN A 271 18.35 6.50 -17.73
N GLU A 272 18.73 6.40 -16.45
CA GLU A 272 20.12 6.21 -16.03
C GLU A 272 20.66 4.84 -16.48
N VAL A 273 19.84 3.79 -16.37
CA VAL A 273 20.14 2.45 -16.93
C VAL A 273 20.44 2.54 -18.43
N TYR A 274 19.59 3.21 -19.20
CA TYR A 274 19.83 3.35 -20.64
C TYR A 274 21.08 4.19 -20.95
N THR A 275 21.32 5.23 -20.15
CA THR A 275 22.51 6.07 -20.29
C THR A 275 23.79 5.28 -20.02
N ALA A 276 23.79 4.44 -18.98
CA ALA A 276 24.89 3.52 -18.69
C ALA A 276 25.11 2.54 -19.83
N TYR A 277 24.04 1.98 -20.42
CA TYR A 277 24.13 1.12 -21.59
C TYR A 277 24.74 1.81 -22.81
N LYS A 278 24.35 3.06 -23.08
CA LYS A 278 24.88 3.81 -24.23
C LYS A 278 26.32 4.27 -24.06
N THR A 279 26.75 4.54 -22.84
CA THR A 279 28.05 5.15 -22.56
C THR A 279 29.09 4.16 -22.05
N GLY A 280 28.68 2.98 -21.57
CA GLY A 280 29.55 2.02 -20.88
C GLY A 280 30.05 2.54 -19.53
N LYS A 281 29.35 3.50 -18.91
CA LYS A 281 29.77 4.16 -17.65
C LYS A 281 28.68 4.08 -16.61
N VAL A 282 29.08 3.86 -15.36
CA VAL A 282 28.21 3.91 -14.18
C VAL A 282 28.40 5.22 -13.43
N ILE A 283 27.36 5.64 -12.71
CA ILE A 283 27.38 6.80 -11.81
C ILE A 283 27.27 6.32 -10.35
N PRO A 284 27.82 7.06 -9.38
CA PRO A 284 27.71 6.71 -7.97
C PRO A 284 26.35 7.13 -7.40
N ALA A 285 25.96 6.54 -6.26
CA ALA A 285 24.62 6.69 -5.68
C ALA A 285 24.24 8.13 -5.30
N GLU A 286 25.22 8.98 -5.02
CA GLU A 286 25.02 10.40 -4.71
C GLU A 286 24.50 11.18 -5.92
N GLN A 287 24.63 10.63 -7.13
CA GLN A 287 24.22 11.25 -8.39
C GLN A 287 22.93 10.66 -8.98
N TYR A 288 22.29 9.68 -8.33
CA TYR A 288 21.06 9.08 -8.83
C TYR A 288 19.93 10.12 -8.87
N ALA A 289 19.42 10.38 -10.07
CA ALA A 289 18.43 11.41 -10.34
C ALA A 289 17.08 11.13 -9.65
N ALA A 290 16.76 9.86 -9.39
CA ALA A 290 15.57 9.49 -8.63
C ALA A 290 15.52 10.17 -7.24
N TRP A 291 16.68 10.34 -6.57
CA TRP A 291 16.76 10.98 -5.25
C TRP A 291 16.61 12.50 -5.25
N GLU A 292 16.66 13.14 -6.42
CA GLU A 292 16.31 14.56 -6.55
C GLU A 292 14.79 14.78 -6.61
N ILE A 293 14.03 13.74 -7.00
CA ILE A 293 12.56 13.78 -7.11
C ILE A 293 11.90 13.24 -5.84
N ALA A 294 12.47 12.18 -5.27
CA ALA A 294 11.94 11.51 -4.08
C ALA A 294 11.85 12.42 -2.86
N PRO A 295 10.89 12.16 -1.95
CA PRO A 295 10.83 12.89 -0.70
C PRO A 295 12.02 12.55 0.19
N THR A 296 12.46 13.52 0.99
CA THR A 296 13.52 13.33 1.96
C THR A 296 12.96 12.74 3.25
N LEU A 297 13.68 11.78 3.85
CA LEU A 297 13.34 11.24 5.17
C LEU A 297 13.28 12.33 6.25
N GLU A 298 14.12 13.35 6.15
CA GLU A 298 14.10 14.50 7.04
C GLU A 298 12.73 15.19 7.03
N SER A 299 12.16 15.44 5.85
CA SER A 299 10.84 16.07 5.74
C SER A 299 9.72 15.20 6.33
N ALA A 300 9.75 13.89 6.07
CA ALA A 300 8.77 12.94 6.60
C ALA A 300 8.82 12.80 8.13
N LEU A 301 10.04 12.87 8.71
CA LEU A 301 10.28 12.79 10.15
C LEU A 301 10.16 14.14 10.87
N GLY A 302 10.02 15.25 10.13
CA GLY A 302 9.87 16.59 10.67
C GLY A 302 8.51 16.86 11.32
N PRO A 303 8.22 18.12 11.70
CA PRO A 303 6.92 18.50 12.24
C PRO A 303 5.78 18.21 11.25
N GLN A 304 4.76 17.48 11.71
CA GLN A 304 3.58 17.08 10.94
C GLN A 304 2.31 17.40 11.73
N SER A 305 1.17 17.61 11.06
CA SER A 305 -0.12 17.65 11.76
C SER A 305 -0.50 16.27 12.31
N LEU A 306 -0.17 15.21 11.56
CA LEU A 306 -0.28 13.84 12.02
C LEU A 306 0.92 13.50 12.90
N ALA A 307 0.71 13.53 14.21
CA ALA A 307 1.67 13.01 15.19
C ALA A 307 1.85 11.51 14.96
N PRO A 308 3.07 10.96 14.81
CA PRO A 308 3.25 9.52 14.60
C PRO A 308 2.67 8.68 15.73
N LEU A 309 2.16 7.48 15.42
CA LEU A 309 1.74 6.53 16.45
C LEU A 309 2.95 6.04 17.28
N PHE A 310 4.06 5.74 16.60
CA PHE A 310 5.33 5.38 17.22
C PHE A 310 6.45 6.26 16.69
N ARG A 311 7.39 6.63 17.56
CA ARG A 311 8.61 7.34 17.15
C ARG A 311 9.82 6.87 17.93
N TYR A 312 11.00 7.14 17.40
CA TYR A 312 12.23 7.05 18.17
C TYR A 312 12.27 8.18 19.20
N ALA A 313 12.65 7.85 20.45
CA ALA A 313 12.82 8.84 21.51
C ALA A 313 14.00 9.79 21.21
N ASP A 314 15.01 9.28 20.52
CA ASP A 314 16.22 10.01 20.13
C ASP A 314 16.90 9.36 18.92
N ALA A 315 17.98 9.98 18.46
CA ALA A 315 18.76 9.53 17.30
C ALA A 315 19.46 8.17 17.48
N SER A 316 19.53 7.61 18.69
CA SER A 316 20.07 6.26 18.90
C SER A 316 19.18 5.17 18.31
N GLN A 317 17.91 5.49 18.03
CA GLN A 317 16.91 4.56 17.51
C GLN A 317 16.77 3.29 18.36
N LYS A 318 17.04 3.35 19.68
CA LYS A 318 16.91 2.20 20.58
C LYS A 318 15.59 2.18 21.34
N VAL A 319 15.08 3.36 21.68
CA VAL A 319 13.88 3.53 22.49
C VAL A 319 12.74 4.00 21.61
N ILE A 320 11.62 3.28 21.66
CA ILE A 320 10.38 3.66 20.99
C ILE A 320 9.44 4.29 22.01
N GLU A 321 8.83 5.41 21.62
CA GLU A 321 7.73 6.04 22.34
C GLU A 321 6.43 5.83 21.56
N VAL A 322 5.31 5.74 22.28
CA VAL A 322 3.96 5.69 21.68
C VAL A 322 3.19 6.97 21.98
N ARG A 323 2.38 7.42 21.02
CA ARG A 323 1.42 8.54 21.21
C ARG A 323 0.50 8.23 22.39
N THR A 324 0.44 9.13 23.38
CA THR A 324 -0.27 8.85 24.66
C THR A 324 -1.78 8.74 24.50
N ASP A 325 -2.35 9.54 23.60
CA ASP A 325 -3.74 9.44 23.17
C ASP A 325 -3.77 9.00 21.71
N ILE A 326 -4.00 7.71 21.49
CA ILE A 326 -4.03 7.14 20.15
C ILE A 326 -5.18 7.68 19.30
N LYS A 327 -6.25 8.23 19.91
CA LYS A 327 -7.40 8.81 19.21
C LYS A 327 -7.11 10.26 18.83
N ASN A 328 -6.31 10.99 19.59
CA ASN A 328 -5.91 12.33 19.18
C ASN A 328 -4.66 12.28 18.26
N ARG A 329 -4.88 12.23 16.95
CA ARG A 329 -3.83 12.22 15.90
C ARG A 329 -3.01 13.51 15.80
N HIS A 330 -3.42 14.57 16.49
CA HIS A 330 -2.62 15.80 16.63
C HIS A 330 -1.80 15.84 17.92
N ASN A 331 -1.90 14.83 18.78
CA ASN A 331 -1.28 14.83 20.10
C ASN A 331 0.24 14.72 20.02
N PRO A 332 1.00 15.74 20.46
CA PRO A 332 2.45 15.70 20.43
C PRO A 332 3.06 15.04 21.68
N GLN A 333 2.26 14.41 22.54
CA GLN A 333 2.71 13.77 23.78
C GLN A 333 2.92 12.28 23.60
N TYR A 334 4.03 11.78 24.16
CA TYR A 334 4.48 10.40 24.00
C TYR A 334 4.88 9.77 25.32
N ALA A 335 4.75 8.45 25.41
CA ALA A 335 5.14 7.67 26.58
C ALA A 335 6.17 6.60 26.23
N THR A 336 7.18 6.48 27.09
CA THR A 336 8.20 5.41 27.05
C THR A 336 7.84 4.22 27.95
N LYS A 337 6.85 4.36 28.83
CA LYS A 337 6.42 3.35 29.81
C LYS A 337 4.90 3.31 29.93
N GLY A 338 4.37 2.25 30.56
CA GLY A 338 2.93 2.12 30.81
C GLY A 338 2.12 1.63 29.60
N TRP A 339 2.78 1.08 28.60
CA TRP A 339 2.16 0.47 27.43
C TRP A 339 2.90 -0.83 27.04
N THR A 340 2.22 -1.67 26.27
CA THR A 340 2.78 -2.86 25.62
C THR A 340 2.30 -2.88 24.17
N TYR A 341 2.96 -3.61 23.27
CA TYR A 341 2.48 -3.76 21.89
C TYR A 341 1.04 -4.31 21.85
N TRP A 342 0.72 -5.26 22.73
CA TRP A 342 -0.65 -5.79 22.85
C TRP A 342 -1.65 -4.71 23.26
N SER A 343 -1.36 -3.91 24.29
CA SER A 343 -2.30 -2.89 24.76
C SER A 343 -2.55 -1.80 23.72
N VAL A 344 -1.54 -1.45 22.92
CA VAL A 344 -1.70 -0.50 21.81
C VAL A 344 -2.53 -1.11 20.69
N HIS A 345 -2.19 -2.34 20.27
CA HIS A 345 -2.96 -3.07 19.27
C HIS A 345 -4.43 -3.20 19.67
N ASP A 346 -4.73 -3.67 20.89
CA ASP A 346 -6.10 -3.82 21.41
C ASP A 346 -6.86 -2.48 21.44
N ALA A 347 -6.18 -1.40 21.83
CA ALA A 347 -6.78 -0.06 21.83
C ALA A 347 -7.09 0.43 20.41
N VAL A 348 -6.21 0.18 19.43
CA VAL A 348 -6.44 0.50 18.02
C VAL A 348 -7.67 -0.25 17.48
N GLU A 349 -7.70 -1.58 17.64
CA GLU A 349 -8.79 -2.45 17.15
C GLU A 349 -10.16 -2.05 17.72
N LYS A 350 -10.21 -1.70 19.01
CA LYS A 350 -11.47 -1.29 19.67
C LYS A 350 -11.89 0.13 19.35
N SER A 351 -11.00 0.97 18.82
CA SER A 351 -11.28 2.40 18.64
C SER A 351 -12.17 2.70 17.43
N GLY A 352 -12.07 1.90 16.37
CA GLY A 352 -12.64 2.20 15.05
C GLY A 352 -11.93 3.31 14.26
N TRP A 353 -10.86 3.93 14.77
CA TRP A 353 -10.12 5.02 14.11
C TRP A 353 -9.25 4.55 12.94
N TRP A 354 -8.95 3.24 12.88
CA TRP A 354 -8.23 2.57 11.81
C TRP A 354 -9.16 1.86 10.80
N ASN A 355 -10.48 1.97 10.98
CA ASN A 355 -11.41 1.50 9.97
C ASN A 355 -11.43 2.45 8.79
N TYR A 356 -11.53 1.90 7.58
CA TYR A 356 -11.72 2.71 6.39
C TYR A 356 -13.01 3.56 6.46
N PRO A 357 -12.96 4.86 6.07
CA PRO A 357 -11.74 5.61 5.76
C PRO A 357 -10.99 6.04 7.04
N ILE A 358 -9.66 5.94 7.01
CA ILE A 358 -8.80 6.39 8.11
C ILE A 358 -8.58 7.90 7.96
N LEU A 359 -9.09 8.71 8.91
CA LEU A 359 -9.08 10.17 8.82
C LEU A 359 -8.41 10.84 10.03
N GLN A 360 -7.76 11.99 9.82
CA GLN A 360 -7.07 12.74 10.89
C GLN A 360 -7.96 13.05 12.11
N ASN A 361 -9.23 13.40 11.89
CA ASN A 361 -10.10 14.00 12.93
C ASN A 361 -11.19 13.05 13.46
N GLY A 362 -11.01 11.74 13.37
CA GLY A 362 -11.96 10.76 13.88
C GLY A 362 -12.37 9.70 12.88
N PRO A 363 -13.01 8.61 13.35
CA PRO A 363 -13.72 7.73 12.44
C PRO A 363 -14.77 8.55 11.69
N ALA A 364 -14.94 8.26 10.40
CA ALA A 364 -15.99 8.89 9.62
C ALA A 364 -17.36 8.61 10.28
N LYS A 365 -18.26 9.59 10.27
CA LYS A 365 -19.65 9.37 10.75
C LYS A 365 -20.50 8.62 9.72
N VAL A 366 -20.16 8.81 8.45
CA VAL A 366 -20.81 8.22 7.28
C VAL A 366 -19.70 7.62 6.42
N VAL A 367 -19.87 6.38 5.96
CA VAL A 367 -18.88 5.78 5.05
C VAL A 367 -19.06 6.37 3.64
N PRO A 368 -17.97 6.76 2.94
CA PRO A 368 -18.05 7.12 1.53
C PRO A 368 -18.74 6.03 0.70
N HIS A 369 -19.55 6.44 -0.27
CA HIS A 369 -20.31 5.54 -1.15
C HIS A 369 -21.26 4.57 -0.43
N THR A 370 -21.66 4.86 0.83
CA THR A 370 -22.73 4.09 1.48
C THR A 370 -24.02 4.16 0.65
N GLY A 371 -24.75 3.05 0.62
CA GLY A 371 -26.15 3.08 0.20
C GLY A 371 -26.91 4.09 1.06
N LEU A 372 -27.79 4.86 0.41
CA LEU A 372 -28.73 5.76 1.08
C LEU A 372 -30.14 5.26 0.79
N ALA A 373 -30.95 5.15 1.82
CA ALA A 373 -32.38 4.92 1.69
C ALA A 373 -33.12 6.06 2.37
N THR A 374 -34.16 6.57 1.74
CA THR A 374 -34.93 7.70 2.27
C THR A 374 -36.42 7.41 2.23
N VAL A 375 -37.13 7.90 3.24
CA VAL A 375 -38.59 7.91 3.21
C VAL A 375 -39.11 9.25 3.72
N ALA A 376 -40.09 9.80 3.01
CA ALA A 376 -40.80 11.02 3.39
C ALA A 376 -42.23 10.65 3.78
N LEU A 377 -42.68 11.16 4.91
CA LEU A 377 -44.03 10.94 5.44
C LEU A 377 -44.88 12.18 5.11
N SER A 378 -45.91 11.99 4.28
CA SER A 378 -46.74 13.08 3.73
C SER A 378 -47.43 13.93 4.80
N ASP A 379 -47.75 13.34 5.94
CA ASP A 379 -48.67 13.96 6.90
C ASP A 379 -47.95 14.70 8.04
N ALA A 380 -46.61 14.63 8.12
CA ALA A 380 -45.86 15.10 9.29
C ALA A 380 -44.64 15.99 8.98
N ALA A 381 -44.36 16.32 7.71
CA ALA A 381 -43.10 16.98 7.33
C ALA A 381 -41.86 16.26 7.92
N VAL A 382 -41.94 14.93 8.04
CA VAL A 382 -40.89 14.08 8.59
C VAL A 382 -40.22 13.35 7.46
N SER A 383 -38.89 13.49 7.38
CA SER A 383 -38.04 12.67 6.52
C SER A 383 -37.14 11.77 7.35
N ARG A 384 -36.89 10.56 6.88
CA ARG A 384 -35.88 9.67 7.47
C ARG A 384 -34.87 9.32 6.41
N VAL A 385 -33.60 9.36 6.79
CA VAL A 385 -32.47 8.97 5.94
C VAL A 385 -31.71 7.88 6.66
N TYR A 386 -31.47 6.78 5.96
CA TYR A 386 -30.72 5.65 6.45
C TYR A 386 -29.39 5.55 5.70
N PHE A 387 -28.32 5.38 6.45
CA PHE A 387 -26.95 5.32 5.95
C PHE A 387 -26.10 4.44 6.85
N GLN A 388 -24.89 4.07 6.39
CA GLN A 388 -23.99 3.24 7.18
C GLN A 388 -22.82 4.05 7.77
N ASN A 389 -22.43 3.71 9.00
CA ASN A 389 -21.19 4.17 9.61
C ASN A 389 -20.02 3.17 9.38
N PRO A 390 -18.75 3.54 9.63
CA PRO A 390 -17.60 2.65 9.40
C PRO A 390 -17.60 1.34 10.22
N ALA A 391 -18.35 1.27 11.32
CA ALA A 391 -18.52 0.05 12.12
C ALA A 391 -19.47 -0.96 11.46
N GLY A 392 -20.15 -0.57 10.37
CA GLY A 392 -21.15 -1.36 9.66
C GLY A 392 -22.57 -1.22 10.22
N ASP A 393 -22.79 -0.30 11.17
CA ASP A 393 -24.13 -0.03 11.68
C ASP A 393 -24.91 0.81 10.68
N VAL A 394 -26.18 0.44 10.47
CA VAL A 394 -27.15 1.25 9.73
C VAL A 394 -27.80 2.21 10.72
N LEU A 395 -27.66 3.51 10.46
CA LEU A 395 -28.15 4.60 11.29
C LEU A 395 -29.33 5.29 10.62
N GLU A 396 -30.31 5.71 11.41
CA GLU A 396 -31.40 6.60 11.01
C GLU A 396 -31.06 8.03 11.44
N SER A 397 -31.13 8.97 10.50
CA SER A 397 -31.25 10.40 10.78
C SER A 397 -32.66 10.86 10.47
N ARG A 398 -33.25 11.62 11.38
CA ARG A 398 -34.62 12.10 11.30
C ARG A 398 -34.62 13.61 11.07
N GLN A 399 -35.40 14.04 10.10
CA GLN A 399 -35.78 15.43 9.92
C GLN A 399 -37.25 15.59 10.31
N GLN A 400 -37.54 16.67 11.02
CA GLN A 400 -38.89 17.06 11.40
C GLN A 400 -38.97 18.59 11.30
N ASP A 401 -40.01 19.10 10.63
CA ASP A 401 -40.29 20.54 10.51
C ASP A 401 -39.10 21.37 10.00
N GLY A 402 -38.34 20.82 9.06
CA GLY A 402 -37.18 21.51 8.47
C GLY A 402 -35.86 21.31 9.21
N LEU A 403 -35.86 20.67 10.39
CA LEU A 403 -34.68 20.51 11.24
C LEU A 403 -34.23 19.04 11.32
N TRP A 404 -32.93 18.80 11.16
CA TRP A 404 -32.33 17.48 11.36
C TRP A 404 -31.97 17.27 12.82
N ALA A 405 -32.29 16.07 13.34
CA ALA A 405 -31.81 15.60 14.63
C ALA A 405 -30.26 15.54 14.63
N SER A 406 -29.67 15.92 15.76
CA SER A 406 -28.22 15.90 15.94
C SER A 406 -27.69 14.52 16.33
N ASP A 407 -28.56 13.64 16.81
CA ASP A 407 -28.30 12.25 17.12
C ASP A 407 -28.79 11.32 16.00
N HIS A 408 -28.15 10.15 15.90
CA HIS A 408 -28.48 9.13 14.90
C HIS A 408 -28.78 7.82 15.61
N GLN A 409 -29.95 7.25 15.35
CA GLN A 409 -30.38 6.01 16.00
C GLN A 409 -29.85 4.82 15.22
N LYS A 410 -29.19 3.87 15.91
CA LYS A 410 -28.83 2.58 15.30
C LYS A 410 -30.09 1.75 15.05
N VAL A 411 -30.31 1.39 13.80
CA VAL A 411 -31.44 0.55 13.36
C VAL A 411 -31.02 -0.92 13.35
N CYS A 412 -29.92 -1.25 12.68
CA CYS A 412 -29.40 -2.61 12.59
C CYS A 412 -27.90 -2.62 12.28
N ARG A 413 -27.32 -3.80 12.08
CA ARG A 413 -25.94 -3.97 11.58
C ARG A 413 -25.98 -4.73 10.26
N ALA A 414 -25.20 -4.28 9.29
CA ALA A 414 -25.05 -4.92 7.99
C ALA A 414 -23.57 -5.04 7.62
N ALA A 415 -23.25 -5.86 6.60
CA ALA A 415 -21.92 -5.83 6.01
C ALA A 415 -21.62 -4.42 5.47
N ARG A 416 -20.36 -3.98 5.49
CA ARG A 416 -20.00 -2.66 4.97
C ARG A 416 -20.39 -2.53 3.49
N PHE A 417 -20.86 -1.35 3.10
CA PHE A 417 -21.29 -1.01 1.75
C PHE A 417 -22.51 -1.82 1.26
N THR A 418 -23.33 -2.33 2.18
CA THR A 418 -24.59 -2.99 1.82
C THR A 418 -25.55 -1.97 1.21
N PRO A 419 -26.12 -2.22 0.01
CA PRO A 419 -27.19 -1.38 -0.51
C PRO A 419 -28.37 -1.33 0.45
N LEU A 420 -28.93 -0.14 0.64
CA LEU A 420 -30.06 0.07 1.53
C LEU A 420 -31.31 0.36 0.71
N ALA A 421 -32.43 -0.24 1.11
CA ALA A 421 -33.75 0.16 0.67
C ALA A 421 -34.66 0.28 1.89
N CYS A 422 -35.59 1.22 1.85
CA CYS A 422 -36.61 1.38 2.87
C CYS A 422 -37.98 1.50 2.23
N VAL A 423 -38.97 0.91 2.89
CA VAL A 423 -40.38 1.08 2.55
C VAL A 423 -41.10 1.51 3.81
N HIS A 424 -42.01 2.47 3.69
CA HIS A 424 -42.87 2.87 4.79
C HIS A 424 -44.31 2.50 4.49
N THR A 425 -44.98 1.95 5.50
CA THR A 425 -46.41 1.63 5.47
C THR A 425 -47.12 2.40 6.57
N GLU A 426 -48.44 2.60 6.45
CA GLU A 426 -49.25 3.33 7.44
C GLU A 426 -49.15 2.72 8.86
N ASP A 427 -48.85 1.41 8.95
CA ASP A 427 -48.67 0.68 10.22
C ASP A 427 -47.22 0.70 10.76
N GLY A 428 -46.28 1.34 10.07
CA GLY A 428 -44.87 1.44 10.46
C GLY A 428 -43.87 1.42 9.30
N GLY A 429 -42.65 1.92 9.54
CA GLY A 429 -41.55 1.88 8.57
C GLY A 429 -40.61 0.71 8.79
N GLU A 430 -40.22 0.01 7.71
CA GLU A 430 -39.21 -1.04 7.76
C GLU A 430 -38.04 -0.72 6.82
N VAL A 431 -36.81 -0.87 7.32
CA VAL A 431 -35.59 -0.75 6.52
C VAL A 431 -34.94 -2.10 6.44
N ARG A 432 -34.66 -2.55 5.20
CA ARG A 432 -34.02 -3.83 4.96
C ARG A 432 -32.71 -3.62 4.22
N PRO A 433 -31.59 -4.19 4.72
CA PRO A 433 -30.40 -4.35 3.90
C PRO A 433 -30.77 -5.19 2.67
N VAL A 434 -30.53 -4.68 1.46
CA VAL A 434 -30.82 -5.43 0.24
C VAL A 434 -29.63 -6.33 -0.03
N GLY A 435 -29.81 -7.65 0.14
CA GLY A 435 -28.79 -8.62 -0.24
C GLY A 435 -28.45 -8.48 -1.73
N ARG A 436 -27.17 -8.67 -2.09
CA ARG A 436 -26.75 -8.70 -3.51
C ARG A 436 -27.70 -9.62 -4.30
N PRO A 437 -28.14 -9.26 -5.51
CA PRO A 437 -28.77 -10.22 -6.39
C PRO A 437 -27.72 -11.28 -6.71
N SER A 438 -27.85 -12.46 -6.12
CA SER A 438 -27.32 -13.66 -6.75
C SER A 438 -28.00 -13.77 -8.11
N LEU A 439 -27.19 -13.82 -9.17
CA LEU A 439 -27.61 -14.27 -10.49
C LEU A 439 -28.61 -15.44 -10.36
N TYR A 440 -29.79 -15.26 -10.96
CA TYR A 440 -30.88 -16.23 -11.11
C TYR A 440 -31.55 -16.76 -9.83
N ARG A 441 -32.76 -16.27 -9.56
CA ARG A 441 -33.98 -17.11 -9.54
C ARG A 441 -35.22 -16.23 -9.63
N SER A 442 -35.95 -16.40 -10.72
CA SER A 442 -37.35 -16.04 -10.85
C SER A 442 -38.15 -16.56 -9.65
N LEU A 443 -38.86 -15.67 -8.96
CA LEU A 443 -39.97 -16.06 -8.12
C LEU A 443 -41.22 -15.35 -8.61
N THR A 444 -42.14 -16.21 -9.04
CA THR A 444 -43.49 -16.00 -9.50
C THR A 444 -44.30 -15.19 -8.47
N LEU A 445 -45.13 -14.27 -8.98
CA LEU A 445 -46.24 -13.71 -8.22
C LEU A 445 -47.26 -14.81 -7.90
N GLU A 446 -47.59 -14.97 -6.62
CA GLU A 446 -48.94 -15.20 -6.09
C GLU A 446 -49.01 -14.20 -4.92
N ILE A 447 -49.90 -13.21 -4.88
CA ILE A 447 -51.37 -13.23 -4.96
C ILE A 447 -51.88 -12.12 -5.89
#